data_AF-A0A368G475-F1
#
_entry.id   AF-A0A368G475-F1
#
_cell.length_a   1.000
_cell.length_b   1.000
_cell.length_c   1.000
_cell.angle_alpha   90.00
_cell.angle_beta   90.00
_cell.angle_gamma   90.00
#
_symmetry.space_group_name_H-M   'P 1'
#
loop_
_entity.id
_entity.type
_entity.pdbx_description
1 polymer ?
#
loop_
_entity_poly.entity_id
_entity_poly.type
_entity_poly.pdbx_seq_one_letter_code
_entity_poly.pdbx_strand_id
1 'polypeptide(L)'
;MEEGGKARGFPRTREILTGIGVEAISDKDCFHVAYVCTVVSTRAAHLTAAAVAQVLNRMKRPYKVTVGVDGSVYRFHPFFKRLLDHKISDLIDKEIQYQLMLSKDGSGVGAAVVAAVATRIKRELTSRSEKTG
;
A
#
# COMPACT_ATOMS: atom_id res chain seq x y z
N MET A 1 -25.55 -8.14 4.95
CA MET A 1 -26.93 -8.36 5.40
C MET A 1 -27.06 -9.86 5.53
N GLU A 2 -27.17 -10.49 6.70
CA GLU A 2 -27.41 -10.09 8.09
C GLU A 2 -26.50 -10.93 9.00
N GLU A 3 -26.19 -10.46 10.21
CA GLU A 3 -26.22 -11.29 11.42
C GLU A 3 -26.35 -10.40 12.65
N GLY A 4 -27.45 -10.58 13.38
CA GLY A 4 -27.51 -10.47 14.84
C GLY A 4 -27.37 -9.08 15.48
N GLY A 5 -28.50 -8.52 15.92
CA GLY A 5 -28.61 -7.30 16.72
C GLY A 5 -27.97 -7.40 18.13
N LYS A 6 -26.64 -7.37 18.18
CA LYS A 6 -25.91 -6.77 19.30
C LYS A 6 -25.39 -5.43 18.81
N ALA A 7 -25.77 -4.34 19.47
CA ALA A 7 -25.14 -3.05 19.27
C ALA A 7 -23.63 -3.27 19.41
N ARG A 8 -22.89 -3.27 18.28
CA ARG A 8 -21.43 -3.28 18.33
C ARG A 8 -21.08 -1.95 18.96
N GLY A 9 -20.76 -1.96 20.24
CA GLY A 9 -20.12 -0.81 20.87
C GLY A 9 -18.88 -0.52 20.04
N PHE A 10 -18.69 0.74 19.67
CA PHE A 10 -17.50 1.22 18.99
C PHE A 10 -16.60 1.92 20.03
N PRO A 11 -16.08 1.20 21.06
CA PRO A 11 -15.40 1.83 22.19
C PRO A 11 -14.14 2.56 21.75
N ARG A 12 -13.39 2.00 20.78
CA ARG A 12 -12.21 2.66 20.20
C ARG A 12 -12.57 3.91 19.42
N THR A 13 -13.65 3.89 18.64
CA THR A 13 -14.10 5.10 17.93
C THR A 13 -14.50 6.17 18.92
N ARG A 14 -15.25 5.82 19.97
CA ARG A 14 -15.64 6.73 21.04
C ARG A 14 -14.42 7.33 21.74
N GLU A 15 -13.46 6.50 22.13
CA GLU A 15 -12.19 6.94 22.75
C GLU A 15 -11.44 7.93 21.85
N ILE A 16 -11.30 7.63 20.56
CA ILE A 16 -10.63 8.52 19.60
C ILE A 16 -11.41 9.84 19.44
N LEU A 17 -12.74 9.77 19.29
CA LEU A 17 -13.60 10.95 19.16
C LEU A 17 -13.51 11.84 20.41
N THR A 18 -13.49 11.25 21.61
CA THR A 18 -13.25 11.99 22.86
C THR A 18 -11.85 12.59 22.88
N GLY A 19 -10.83 11.84 22.46
CA GLY A 19 -9.44 12.30 22.42
C GLY A 19 -9.20 13.49 21.48
N ILE A 20 -10.02 13.67 20.44
CA ILE A 20 -9.97 14.82 19.53
C ILE A 20 -10.94 15.95 19.92
N GLY A 21 -11.60 15.85 21.09
CA GLY A 21 -12.46 16.90 21.64
C GLY A 21 -13.92 16.89 21.18
N VAL A 22 -14.43 15.77 20.65
CA VAL A 22 -15.87 15.65 20.35
C VAL A 22 -16.63 15.38 21.64
N GLU A 23 -17.57 16.27 21.97
CA GLU A 23 -18.45 16.16 23.13
C GLU A 23 -19.78 15.50 22.78
N ALA A 24 -20.53 15.04 23.79
CA ALA A 24 -21.87 14.47 23.63
C ALA A 24 -22.00 13.32 22.59
N ILE A 25 -20.97 12.47 22.47
CA ILE A 25 -20.90 11.40 21.46
C ILE A 25 -22.01 10.36 21.67
N SER A 26 -22.82 10.10 20.66
CA SER A 26 -23.78 8.99 20.64
C SER A 26 -23.20 7.72 20.01
N ASP A 27 -23.84 6.57 20.23
CA ASP A 27 -23.45 5.32 19.58
C ASP A 27 -23.66 5.39 18.05
N LYS A 28 -24.63 6.18 17.59
CA LYS A 28 -24.86 6.42 16.16
C LYS A 28 -23.70 7.20 15.53
N ASP A 29 -23.15 8.18 16.24
CA ASP A 29 -21.99 8.93 15.74
C ASP A 29 -20.79 8.02 15.56
N CYS A 30 -20.52 7.16 16.55
CA CYS A 30 -19.44 6.19 16.46
C CYS A 30 -19.64 5.21 15.30
N PHE A 31 -20.87 4.75 15.07
CA PHE A 31 -21.21 3.91 13.93
C PHE A 31 -20.96 4.62 12.60
N HIS A 32 -21.47 5.85 12.43
CA HIS A 32 -21.29 6.61 11.20
C HIS A 32 -19.83 6.91 10.89
N VAL A 33 -19.04 7.31 11.90
CA VAL A 33 -17.60 7.55 11.73
C VAL A 33 -16.88 6.27 11.31
N ALA A 34 -17.14 5.14 11.98
CA ALA A 34 -16.54 3.87 11.62
C ALA A 34 -16.94 3.43 10.20
N TYR A 35 -18.20 3.65 9.80
CA TYR A 35 -18.68 3.36 8.46
C TYR A 35 -17.98 4.22 7.40
N VAL A 36 -17.91 5.54 7.60
CA VAL A 36 -17.22 6.47 6.69
C VAL A 36 -15.74 6.08 6.55
N CYS A 37 -15.04 5.82 7.65
CA CYS A 37 -13.65 5.36 7.61
C CYS A 37 -13.48 4.06 6.82
N THR A 38 -14.43 3.13 6.96
CA THR A 38 -14.43 1.86 6.20
C THR A 38 -14.59 2.11 4.71
N VAL A 39 -15.55 2.95 4.30
CA VAL A 39 -15.80 3.27 2.90
C VAL A 39 -14.60 4.01 2.28
N VAL A 40 -14.06 5.00 2.98
CA VAL A 40 -12.93 5.80 2.49
C VAL A 40 -11.68 4.95 2.33
N SER A 41 -11.32 4.16 3.35
CA SER A 41 -10.13 3.29 3.29
C SER A 41 -10.25 2.19 2.24
N THR A 42 -11.45 1.63 2.05
CA THR A 42 -11.72 0.63 1.00
C THR A 42 -11.56 1.23 -0.39
N ARG A 43 -12.15 2.41 -0.62
CA ARG A 43 -11.99 3.12 -1.90
C ARG A 43 -10.51 3.43 -2.19
N ALA A 44 -9.78 3.92 -1.19
CA ALA A 44 -8.36 4.21 -1.33
C ALA A 44 -7.56 2.95 -1.72
N ALA A 45 -7.78 1.82 -1.03
CA ALA A 45 -7.12 0.57 -1.36
C ALA A 45 -7.45 0.10 -2.79
N HIS A 46 -8.71 0.21 -3.23
CA HIS A 46 -9.12 -0.21 -4.57
C HIS A 46 -8.54 0.67 -5.69
N LEU A 47 -8.47 1.99 -5.48
CA LEU A 47 -7.86 2.88 -6.47
C LEU A 47 -6.35 2.64 -6.59
N THR A 48 -5.65 2.43 -5.46
CA THR A 48 -4.25 2.03 -5.48
C THR A 48 -4.05 0.68 -6.15
N ALA A 49 -4.94 -0.30 -5.90
CA ALA A 49 -4.91 -1.60 -6.53
C ALA A 49 -5.01 -1.51 -8.05
N ALA A 50 -5.91 -0.67 -8.58
CA ALA A 50 -6.06 -0.49 -10.01
C ALA A 50 -4.78 0.03 -10.68
N ALA A 51 -4.08 0.97 -10.04
CA ALA A 51 -2.80 1.46 -10.54
C ALA A 51 -1.72 0.36 -10.55
N VAL A 52 -1.60 -0.40 -9.47
CA VAL A 52 -0.62 -1.51 -9.38
C VAL A 52 -0.94 -2.61 -10.39
N ALA A 53 -2.21 -3.03 -10.48
CA ALA A 53 -2.67 -4.04 -11.41
C ALA A 53 -2.38 -3.64 -12.86
N GLN A 54 -2.60 -2.36 -13.21
CA GLN A 54 -2.30 -1.86 -14.55
C GLN A 54 -0.80 -1.94 -14.89
N VAL A 55 0.09 -1.64 -13.93
CA VAL A 55 1.53 -1.77 -14.13
C VAL A 55 1.92 -3.25 -14.32
N LEU A 56 1.38 -4.15 -13.50
CA LEU A 56 1.60 -5.59 -13.62
C LEU A 56 1.15 -6.12 -14.98
N ASN A 57 -0.09 -5.80 -15.39
CA ASN A 57 -0.69 -6.16 -16.68
C ASN A 57 0.06 -5.55 -17.87
N ARG A 58 0.68 -4.38 -17.70
CA ARG A 58 1.52 -3.80 -18.75
C ARG A 58 2.86 -4.50 -18.87
N MET A 59 3.46 -4.89 -17.73
CA MET A 59 4.77 -5.53 -17.71
C MET A 59 4.74 -6.99 -18.19
N LYS A 60 3.65 -7.73 -17.93
CA LYS A 60 3.43 -9.13 -18.35
C LYS A 60 4.69 -10.00 -18.20
N ARG A 61 5.30 -9.95 -17.02
CA ARG A 61 6.50 -10.74 -16.76
C ARG A 61 6.12 -12.22 -16.63
N PRO A 62 6.91 -13.14 -17.22
CA PRO A 62 6.65 -14.58 -17.12
C PRO A 62 7.03 -15.18 -15.76
N TYR A 63 7.48 -14.35 -14.82
CA TYR A 63 7.93 -14.74 -13.48
C TYR A 63 7.23 -13.89 -12.42
N LYS A 64 7.24 -14.40 -11.19
CA LYS A 64 6.61 -13.74 -10.04
C LYS A 64 7.23 -12.35 -9.77
N VAL A 65 6.41 -11.30 -9.88
CA VAL A 65 6.82 -9.91 -9.64
C VAL A 65 6.69 -9.57 -8.15
N THR A 66 7.74 -8.99 -7.56
CA THR A 66 7.66 -8.44 -6.21
C THR A 66 7.38 -6.94 -6.28
N VAL A 67 6.29 -6.49 -5.68
CA VAL A 67 5.95 -5.08 -5.53
C VAL A 67 6.42 -4.64 -4.14
N GLY A 68 7.43 -3.78 -4.10
CA GLY A 68 7.86 -3.13 -2.86
C GLY A 68 6.85 -2.09 -2.42
N VAL A 69 6.39 -2.18 -1.17
CA VAL A 69 5.40 -1.26 -0.59
C VAL A 69 5.95 -0.69 0.70
N ASP A 70 5.72 0.60 0.94
CA ASP A 70 5.98 1.27 2.21
C ASP A 70 4.89 2.33 2.45
N GLY A 71 4.75 2.80 3.69
CA GLY A 71 3.79 3.81 4.11
C GLY A 71 2.96 3.39 5.31
N SER A 72 2.65 4.36 6.17
CA SER A 72 1.93 4.15 7.43
C SER A 72 0.55 3.53 7.24
N VAL A 73 -0.20 3.94 6.20
CA VAL A 73 -1.53 3.37 5.92
C VAL A 73 -1.43 1.88 5.60
N TYR A 74 -0.50 1.47 4.73
CA TYR A 74 -0.30 0.06 4.42
C TYR A 74 0.17 -0.75 5.64
N ARG A 75 0.99 -0.13 6.51
CA ARG A 75 1.56 -0.77 7.71
C ARG A 75 0.58 -0.92 8.88
N PHE A 76 -0.20 0.10 9.16
CA PHE A 76 -0.96 0.22 10.41
C PHE A 76 -2.47 0.13 10.23
N HIS A 77 -3.00 0.36 9.01
CA HIS A 77 -4.43 0.26 8.80
C HIS A 77 -4.87 -1.22 8.81
N PRO A 78 -5.87 -1.60 9.63
CA PRO A 78 -6.20 -3.01 9.91
C PRO A 78 -6.61 -3.81 8.68
N PHE A 79 -7.17 -3.15 7.66
CA PHE A 79 -7.71 -3.82 6.47
C PHE A 79 -7.01 -3.44 5.16
N PHE A 80 -6.15 -2.42 5.14
CA PHE A 80 -5.73 -1.82 3.86
C PHE A 80 -4.90 -2.79 3.02
N LYS A 81 -3.92 -3.47 3.64
CA LYS A 81 -3.10 -4.50 2.97
C LYS A 81 -3.96 -5.58 2.31
N ARG A 82 -4.97 -6.10 3.03
CA ARG A 82 -5.86 -7.16 2.55
C ARG A 82 -6.74 -6.69 1.40
N LEU A 83 -7.34 -5.49 1.54
CA LEU A 83 -8.20 -4.90 0.51
C LEU A 83 -7.42 -4.60 -0.78
N LEU A 84 -6.21 -4.07 -0.64
CA LEU A 84 -5.29 -3.81 -1.74
C LEU A 84 -4.93 -5.10 -2.48
N ASP A 85 -4.47 -6.12 -1.75
CA ASP A 85 -4.05 -7.39 -2.32
C ASP A 85 -5.20 -8.11 -3.03
N HIS A 86 -6.37 -8.20 -2.38
CA HIS A 86 -7.55 -8.81 -3.00
C HIS A 86 -7.95 -8.08 -4.29
N LYS A 87 -7.97 -6.74 -4.26
CA LYS A 87 -8.38 -5.97 -5.44
C LYS A 87 -7.35 -6.03 -6.57
N ILE A 88 -6.05 -6.14 -6.29
CA ILE A 88 -5.05 -6.39 -7.33
C ILE A 88 -5.32 -7.75 -7.99
N SER A 89 -5.53 -8.79 -7.19
CA SER A 89 -5.84 -10.15 -7.70
C SER A 89 -7.09 -10.18 -8.58
N ASP A 90 -8.12 -9.38 -8.26
CA ASP A 90 -9.33 -9.25 -9.09
C ASP A 90 -9.08 -8.60 -10.46
N LEU A 91 -8.02 -7.80 -10.61
CA LEU A 91 -7.80 -6.91 -11.76
C LEU A 91 -6.65 -7.35 -12.69
N ILE A 92 -5.80 -8.30 -12.27
CA ILE A 92 -4.67 -8.75 -13.08
C ILE A 92 -5.03 -9.91 -14.02
N ASP A 93 -4.28 -10.04 -15.11
CA ASP A 93 -4.36 -11.22 -15.99
C ASP A 93 -3.96 -12.49 -15.19
N LYS A 94 -4.69 -13.60 -15.39
CA LYS A 94 -4.54 -14.84 -14.60
C LYS A 94 -3.14 -15.47 -14.65
N GLU A 95 -2.38 -15.19 -15.70
CA GLU A 95 -1.01 -15.71 -15.90
C GLU A 95 0.03 -14.94 -15.08
N ILE A 96 -0.32 -13.75 -14.58
CA ILE A 96 0.59 -12.88 -13.85
C ILE A 96 0.62 -13.30 -12.39
N GLN A 97 1.82 -13.57 -11.90
CA GLN A 97 2.06 -13.84 -10.48
C GLN A 97 2.72 -12.64 -9.82
N TYR A 98 2.27 -12.27 -8.62
CA TYR A 98 2.86 -11.19 -7.86
C TYR A 98 2.93 -11.48 -6.35
N GLN A 99 3.65 -10.63 -5.61
CA GLN A 99 3.57 -10.53 -4.15
C GLN A 99 3.84 -9.09 -3.70
N LEU A 100 3.18 -8.67 -2.64
CA LEU A 100 3.46 -7.40 -1.97
C LEU A 100 4.47 -7.61 -0.85
N MET A 101 5.55 -6.84 -0.84
CA MET A 101 6.61 -6.92 0.17
C MET A 101 6.76 -5.59 0.88
N LEU A 102 6.61 -5.58 2.21
CA LEU A 102 6.82 -4.39 3.02
C LEU A 102 8.32 -4.08 3.09
N SER A 103 8.70 -2.87 2.70
CA SER A 103 10.07 -2.40 2.83
C SER A 103 10.26 -1.66 4.15
N LYS A 104 11.19 -2.11 5.01
CA LYS A 104 11.45 -1.46 6.32
C LYS A 104 12.23 -0.16 6.18
N ASP A 105 13.25 -0.15 5.32
CA ASP A 105 14.17 0.99 5.10
C ASP A 105 14.41 1.24 3.60
N GLY A 106 13.32 1.16 2.81
CA GLY A 106 13.41 1.06 1.35
C GLY A 106 14.06 2.26 0.67
N SER A 107 13.72 3.47 1.12
CA SER A 107 14.19 4.71 0.48
C SER A 107 15.69 4.93 0.69
N GLY A 108 16.20 4.69 1.90
CA GLY A 108 17.62 4.86 2.23
C GLY A 108 18.51 3.85 1.51
N VAL A 109 18.18 2.56 1.62
CA VAL A 109 18.95 1.49 0.95
C VAL A 109 18.84 1.62 -0.56
N GLY A 110 17.63 1.90 -1.08
CA GLY A 110 17.41 2.11 -2.52
C GLY A 110 18.25 3.26 -3.07
N ALA A 111 18.29 4.40 -2.39
CA ALA A 111 19.10 5.55 -2.78
C ALA A 111 20.61 5.21 -2.81
N ALA A 112 21.11 4.51 -1.78
CA ALA A 112 22.51 4.08 -1.73
C ALA A 112 22.87 3.13 -2.88
N VAL A 113 22.00 2.16 -3.19
CA VAL A 113 22.20 1.23 -4.31
C VAL A 113 22.23 1.97 -5.65
N VAL A 114 21.30 2.91 -5.86
CA VAL A 114 21.28 3.73 -7.09
C VAL A 114 22.56 4.55 -7.22
N ALA A 115 23.02 5.20 -6.15
CA ALA A 115 24.26 5.97 -6.15
C ALA A 115 25.50 5.11 -6.46
N ALA A 116 25.57 3.91 -5.87
CA ALA A 116 26.64 2.96 -6.14
C ALA A 116 26.65 2.51 -7.61
N VAL A 117 25.49 2.20 -8.19
CA VAL A 117 25.35 1.80 -9.61
C VAL A 117 25.73 2.95 -10.54
N ALA A 118 25.25 4.17 -10.28
CA ALA A 118 25.61 5.35 -11.08
C ALA A 118 27.12 5.63 -11.05
N THR A 119 27.75 5.51 -9.87
CA THR A 119 29.20 5.67 -9.71
C THR A 119 29.97 4.61 -10.51
N ARG A 120 29.51 3.35 -10.49
CA ARG A 120 30.13 2.27 -11.27
C ARG A 120 30.04 2.54 -12.77
N ILE A 121 28.85 2.89 -13.28
CA ILE A 121 28.62 3.19 -14.70
C ILE A 121 29.52 4.35 -15.16
N LYS A 122 29.64 5.41 -14.35
CA LYS A 122 30.52 6.54 -14.66
C LYS A 122 31.99 6.10 -14.82
N ARG A 123 32.51 5.27 -13.90
CA ARG A 123 33.89 4.76 -13.97
C ARG A 123 34.12 3.89 -15.20
N GLU A 124 33.16 3.02 -15.54
CA GLU A 124 33.24 2.17 -16.74
C GLU A 124 33.30 3.01 -18.02
N LEU A 125 32.51 4.08 -18.12
CA LEU A 125 32.54 5.01 -19.26
C LEU A 125 33.88 5.75 -19.37
N THR A 126 34.41 6.29 -18.27
CA THR A 126 35.70 7.00 -18.27
C THR A 126 36.84 6.08 -18.73
N SER A 127 36.90 4.85 -18.21
CA SER A 127 37.94 3.87 -18.57
C SER A 127 37.86 3.37 -20.02
N ARG A 128 36.71 3.50 -20.68
CA ARG A 128 36.54 3.18 -22.12
C ARG A 128 37.03 4.31 -23.01
N SER A 129 36.75 5.56 -22.65
CA SER A 129 37.28 6.72 -23.39
C SER A 129 38.80 6.78 -23.37
N GLU A 130 39.44 6.42 -22.25
CA GLU A 130 40.91 6.39 -22.12
C GLU A 130 41.58 5.28 -22.95
N LYS A 131 40.85 4.21 -23.31
CA LYS A 131 41.39 3.09 -24.12
C LYS A 131 41.21 3.28 -25.63
N THR A 132 40.46 4.30 -26.05
CA THR A 132 40.13 4.55 -27.46
C THR A 132 40.79 5.83 -27.99
N GLY A 133 41.57 6.53 -27.16
CA GLY A 133 42.36 7.71 -27.51
C GLY A 133 43.85 7.43 -27.57
#